data_AF-A0A952DAV9-F1
#
_entry.id   AF-A0A952DAV9-F1
#
_cell.length_a   1.000
_cell.length_b   1.000
_cell.length_c   1.000
_cell.angle_alpha   90.00
_cell.angle_beta   90.00
_cell.angle_gamma   90.00
#
_symmetry.space_group_name_H-M   'P 1'
#
loop_
_entity.id
_entity.type
_entity.pdbx_description
1 polymer ?
#
loop_
_entity_poly.entity_id
_entity_poly.type
_entity_poly.pdbx_seq_one_letter_code
_entity_poly.pdbx_strand_id
1 'polypeptide(L)' 'LINSIKSCNSFSAGQLMIMREIEKRAGIPVGFIESDLVDPRYFSYANIKNRLESYFQMLEQRKIILAQQ' A
#
# COMPACT_ATOMS: atom_id res chain seq x y z
N LEU A 1 -4.73 1.26 2.55
CA LEU A 1 -3.39 0.63 2.58
C LEU A 1 -3.60 -0.87 2.67
N ILE A 2 -3.06 -1.63 1.73
CA ILE A 2 -3.15 -3.10 1.70
C ILE A 2 -1.81 -3.69 2.16
N ASN A 3 -1.87 -4.62 3.11
CA ASN A 3 -0.73 -5.48 3.46
C ASN A 3 -0.99 -6.88 2.91
N SER A 4 -0.28 -7.23 1.84
CA SER A 4 -0.31 -8.54 1.20
C SER A 4 0.60 -9.52 1.96
N ILE A 5 0.11 -10.72 2.25
CA ILE A 5 0.85 -11.77 2.95
C ILE A 5 1.35 -12.80 1.95
N LYS A 6 2.67 -12.81 1.70
CA LYS A 6 3.27 -13.61 0.64
C LYS A 6 2.98 -15.11 0.77
N SER A 7 3.03 -15.67 1.98
CA SER A 7 2.73 -17.09 2.23
C SER A 7 1.25 -17.46 2.05
N CYS A 8 0.33 -16.49 2.05
CA CYS A 8 -1.10 -16.74 1.95
C CYS A 8 -1.64 -16.36 0.57
N ASN A 9 -1.46 -17.26 -0.40
CA ASN A 9 -1.88 -17.00 -1.78
C ASN A 9 -3.39 -16.72 -1.91
N SER A 10 -4.24 -17.44 -1.18
CA SER A 10 -5.69 -17.21 -1.21
C SER A 10 -6.10 -15.82 -0.72
N PHE A 11 -5.35 -15.25 0.22
CA PHE A 11 -5.57 -13.89 0.72
C PHE A 11 -5.00 -12.83 -0.23
N SER A 12 -3.80 -13.06 -0.76
CA SER A 12 -3.08 -12.11 -1.60
C SER A 12 -3.51 -12.11 -3.06
N ALA A 13 -4.11 -13.20 -3.55
CA ALA A 13 -4.61 -13.30 -4.90
C ALA A 13 -5.64 -12.19 -5.19
N GLY A 14 -5.40 -11.43 -6.26
CA GLY A 14 -6.32 -10.39 -6.71
C GLY A 14 -6.21 -9.05 -5.97
N GLN A 15 -5.39 -8.92 -4.92
CA GLN A 15 -5.28 -7.67 -4.16
C GLN A 15 -4.82 -6.48 -5.01
N LEU A 16 -3.92 -6.70 -5.98
CA LEU A 16 -3.50 -5.65 -6.92
C LEU A 16 -4.65 -5.20 -7.86
N MET A 17 -5.53 -6.13 -8.25
CA MET A 17 -6.72 -5.81 -9.05
C MET A 17 -7.73 -5.02 -8.20
N ILE A 18 -7.96 -5.47 -6.97
CA ILE A 18 -8.83 -4.79 -6.00
C ILE A 18 -8.34 -3.36 -5.75
N MET A 19 -7.02 -3.18 -5.55
CA MET A 19 -6.40 -1.87 -5.37
C MET A 19 -6.74 -0.92 -6.53
N ARG A 20 -6.48 -1.35 -7.77
CA ARG A 20 -6.73 -0.54 -8.98
C ARG A 20 -8.21 -0.17 -9.11
N GLU A 21 -9.10 -1.11 -8.80
CA GLU A 21 -10.53 -0.87 -8.90
C GLU A 21 -11.03 0.10 -7.81
N ILE A 22 -10.49 0.01 -6.59
CA ILE A 22 -10.78 0.97 -5.52
C ILE A 22 -10.30 2.37 -5.91
N GLU A 23 -9.07 2.51 -6.40
CA GLU A 23 -8.53 3.80 -6.85
C GLU A 23 -9.39 4.42 -7.95
N LYS A 24 -9.81 3.61 -8.93
CA LYS A 24 -10.68 4.05 -10.03
C LYS A 24 -12.07 4.48 -9.54
N ARG A 25 -12.70 3.71 -8.64
CA ARG A 25 -14.08 3.95 -8.19
C ARG A 25 -14.20 5.09 -7.20
N ALA A 26 -13.31 5.13 -6.22
CA ALA A 26 -13.38 6.08 -5.12
C ALA A 26 -12.53 7.33 -5.35
N GLY A 27 -11.63 7.32 -6.34
CA GLY A 27 -10.71 8.44 -6.59
C GLY A 27 -9.71 8.68 -5.46
N ILE A 28 -9.66 7.79 -4.46
CA ILE A 28 -8.73 7.85 -3.33
C ILE A 28 -7.47 7.07 -3.67
N PRO A 29 -6.28 7.54 -3.27
CA PRO A 29 -5.03 6.83 -3.53
C PRO A 29 -4.92 5.63 -2.57
N VAL A 30 -4.38 4.51 -3.05
CA VAL A 30 -4.22 3.29 -2.25
C VAL A 30 -2.76 2.84 -2.21
N GLY A 31 -2.22 2.65 -1.00
CA GLY A 31 -0.90 2.07 -0.81
C GLY A 31 -0.91 0.54 -0.80
N PHE A 32 0.19 -0.07 -1.23
CA PHE A 32 0.42 -1.53 -1.22
C PHE A 32 1.78 -1.86 -0.62
N ILE A 33 1.79 -2.84 0.30
CA ILE A 33 2.98 -3.41 0.92
C ILE A 33 2.86 -4.93 0.86
N GLU A 34 3.92 -5.61 0.45
CA GLU A 34 4.03 -7.07 0.56
C GLU A 34 4.97 -7.40 1.72
N SER A 35 4.51 -8.31 2.60
CA SER A 35 5.27 -8.83 3.73
C SER A 35 4.88 -10.27 4.03
N ASP A 36 5.43 -10.83 5.10
CA ASP A 36 4.99 -12.10 5.67
C ASP A 36 4.92 -11.99 7.19
N LEU A 37 4.08 -12.83 7.81
CA LEU A 37 3.87 -12.85 9.26
C LEU A 37 4.87 -13.76 9.99
N VAL A 38 5.35 -14.79 9.30
CA VAL A 38 6.16 -15.86 9.91
C VAL A 38 7.45 -16.11 9.17
N ASP A 39 7.56 -15.71 7.90
CA ASP A 39 8.80 -15.86 7.14
C ASP A 39 9.68 -14.60 7.23
N PRO A 40 10.79 -14.64 8.00
CA PRO A 40 11.66 -13.48 8.18
C PRO A 40 12.36 -13.07 6.88
N ARG A 41 12.42 -13.93 5.87
CA ARG A 41 13.02 -13.59 4.56
C ARG A 41 12.19 -12.58 3.78
N TYR A 42 10.91 -12.48 4.09
CA TYR A 42 9.97 -11.57 3.44
C TYR A 42 9.54 -10.41 4.34
N PHE A 43 10.10 -10.31 5.54
CA PHE A 43 9.91 -9.19 6.44
C PHE A 43 11.19 -8.34 6.56
N SER A 44 11.09 -7.04 6.25
CA SER A 44 12.15 -6.08 6.50
C SER A 44 11.55 -4.79 7.03
N TYR A 45 11.88 -4.46 8.28
CA TYR A 45 11.38 -3.25 8.93
C TYR A 45 11.74 -1.98 8.15
N ALA A 46 12.98 -1.88 7.66
CA ALA A 46 13.43 -0.73 6.87
C ALA A 46 12.63 -0.59 5.57
N ASN A 47 12.35 -1.69 4.86
CA ASN A 47 11.54 -1.66 3.64
C ASN A 47 10.10 -1.19 3.93
N ILE A 48 9.47 -1.73 4.99
CA ILE A 48 8.10 -1.36 5.37
C ILE A 48 8.04 0.11 5.79
N LYS A 49 8.96 0.56 6.65
CA LYS A 49 9.05 1.95 7.10
C LYS A 49 9.19 2.91 5.92
N ASN A 50 10.10 2.64 4.99
CA ASN A 50 10.32 3.51 3.82
C ASN A 50 9.06 3.59 2.94
N ARG A 51 8.37 2.47 2.72
CA ARG A 51 7.12 2.45 1.93
C ARG A 51 6.01 3.25 2.59
N LEU A 52 5.87 3.15 3.91
CA LEU A 52 4.91 3.95 4.68
C LEU A 52 5.25 5.43 4.60
N GLU A 53 6.51 5.80 4.82
CA GLU A 53 6.97 7.20 4.76
C GLU A 53 6.72 7.81 3.38
N SER A 54 7.10 7.11 2.29
CA SER A 54 6.83 7.58 0.93
C SER A 54 5.34 7.71 0.65
N TYR A 55 4.52 6.76 1.13
CA TYR A 55 3.07 6.84 0.95
C TYR A 55 2.46 8.05 1.68
N PHE A 56 2.89 8.33 2.92
CA PHE A 56 2.40 9.49 3.66
C PHE A 56 2.88 10.82 3.06
N GLN A 57 4.12 10.89 2.57
CA GLN A 57 4.61 12.07 1.86
C GLN A 57 3.79 12.37 0.60
N MET A 58 3.46 11.34 -0.19
CA MET A 58 2.59 11.49 -1.35
C MET A 58 1.18 11.97 -0.96
N LEU A 59 0.60 11.44 0.13
CA LEU A 59 -0.70 11.89 0.62
C LEU A 59 -0.67 13.35 1.06
N GLU A 60 0.38 13.76 1.76
CA GLU A 60 0.53 15.13 2.23
C GLU A 60 0.66 16.11 1.05
N GLN A 61 1.48 15.77 0.07
CA GLN A 61 1.61 16.57 -1.15
C GLN A 61 0.27 16.71 -1.88
N ARG A 62 -0.52 15.63 -1.94
CA ARG A 62 -1.87 15.68 -2.54
C ARG A 62 -2.81 16.61 -1.78
N LYS A 63 -2.76 16.63 -0.44
CA LYS A 63 -3.57 17.57 0.35
C LYS A 63 -3.18 19.02 0.06
N ILE A 64 -1.88 19.31 -0.02
CA ILE A 64 -1.38 20.67 -0.33
C ILE A 64 -1.91 21.12 -1.69
N ILE A 65 -1.81 20.27 -2.72
CA ILE A 65 -2.32 20.57 -4.07
C ILE A 65 -3.83 20.84 -4.05
N LEU A 66 -4.61 20.02 -3.33
CA LEU A 66 -6.06 20.18 -3.24
C LEU A 66 -6.48 21.42 -2.44
N ALA A 67 -5.69 21.85 -1.45
CA ALA A 67 -5.97 23.04 -0.66
C ALA A 67 -5.62 24.35 -1.41
N GLN A 68 -4.81 24.27 -2.46
CA GLN A 68 -4.44 25.39 -3.33
C GLN A 68 -5.43 25.60 -4.49
N GLN A 69 -6.41 24.72 -4.63
CA GLN A 69 -7.39 24.68 -5.71
C GLN A 69 -8.75 25.18 -5.24
#